data_AF-X1G3U1-F1
#
_entry.id   AF-X1G3U1-F1
#
_cell.length_a   1.000
_cell.length_b   1.000
_cell.length_c   1.000
_cell.angle_alpha   90.00
_cell.angle_beta   90.00
_cell.angle_gamma   90.00
#
_symmetry.space_group_name_H-M   'P 1'
#
loop_
_entity.id
_entity.type
_entity.pdbx_description
1 polymer ?
#
loop_
_entity_poly.entity_id
_entity_poly.type
_entity_poly.pdbx_seq_one_letter_code
_entity_poly.pdbx_strand_id
1 'polypeptide(L)'
;MCENYYNVDNGEYLFLNTANWKTGRSFWYEILPNILFYQLAHYYPNTGNCQNEMRIVADRWYEACVAMGASINPWKVPNFNWTAFNFSSRKPLYNGRWRESDAAAGIAWLEYMAYIKWKEPRYLTAAEWSMQFLQKRVENPFYEILLPYGAYTAARMNAEIGRNYDVQKFLNWCFNGDSVCRPGWGVIAERWGDYDCYGLVGSTTDGGGYAFAMNTFQMAAALVPLVRYDSCFARAIGKWMLNTANAARLFYADFHHAKYQSCGFWTGDANHVIAYEGLRKVWDGRSPYATGDAINLAYGAIDFGLYGSSYVGIFGGIINPTNDEKILQLDCLKTDFYHDKAYPTYLYYNPYKIKKAIEIDVGPEVKDLYDAVTHSFLQKNVSYRGAFILPADSAAVVVISPADGEIAYKAKKMLINGIVVDYAKEKKS
;
A
#
# COMPACT_ATOMS: atom_id res chain seq x y z
N MET A 1 -19.76 14.03 -4.23
CA MET A 1 -19.88 13.49 -2.85
C MET A 1 -18.52 13.49 -2.14
N CYS A 2 -17.45 12.94 -2.74
CA CYS A 2 -16.09 13.09 -2.19
C CYS A 2 -15.54 14.53 -2.31
N GLU A 3 -15.91 15.28 -3.36
CA GLU A 3 -15.57 16.70 -3.53
C GLU A 3 -16.03 17.58 -2.35
N ASN A 4 -17.01 17.16 -1.55
CA ASN A 4 -17.39 17.89 -0.32
C ASN A 4 -16.27 17.92 0.74
N TYR A 5 -15.30 17.00 0.63
CA TYR A 5 -14.12 16.96 1.49
C TYR A 5 -12.93 17.71 0.88
N TYR A 6 -13.08 18.23 -0.34
CA TYR A 6 -12.15 19.18 -0.94
C TYR A 6 -12.40 20.55 -0.32
N ASN A 7 -11.54 20.94 0.62
CA ASN A 7 -11.78 22.10 1.45
C ASN A 7 -11.43 23.39 0.69
N VAL A 8 -12.41 23.93 -0.04
CA VAL A 8 -12.33 25.23 -0.73
C VAL A 8 -12.57 26.41 0.21
N ASP A 9 -13.46 26.25 1.20
CA ASP A 9 -13.90 27.33 2.10
C ASP A 9 -12.79 27.81 3.05
N ASN A 10 -11.82 26.93 3.36
CA ASN A 10 -10.67 27.29 4.19
C ASN A 10 -9.48 27.82 3.36
N GLY A 11 -9.57 27.82 2.03
CA GLY A 11 -8.52 28.26 1.10
C GLY A 11 -7.29 27.36 1.01
N GLU A 12 -7.33 26.15 1.58
CA GLU A 12 -6.20 25.20 1.58
C GLU A 12 -6.22 24.28 0.35
N TYR A 13 -7.39 24.04 -0.25
CA TYR A 13 -7.54 23.27 -1.49
C TYR A 13 -6.96 21.85 -1.39
N LEU A 14 -7.30 21.16 -0.29
CA LEU A 14 -6.88 19.79 0.00
C LEU A 14 -8.09 18.94 0.40
N PHE A 15 -7.98 17.63 0.16
CA PHE A 15 -8.90 16.67 0.76
C PHE A 15 -8.52 16.44 2.22
N LEU A 16 -9.48 16.63 3.14
CA LEU A 16 -9.29 16.43 4.59
C LEU A 16 -10.39 15.53 5.14
N ASN A 17 -10.22 15.02 6.36
CA ASN A 17 -11.16 14.06 6.97
C ASN A 17 -12.56 14.63 7.24
N THR A 18 -12.73 15.95 7.29
CA THR A 18 -14.03 16.60 7.37
C THR A 18 -14.12 17.78 6.40
N ALA A 19 -15.35 18.18 6.06
CA ALA A 19 -15.64 19.26 5.12
C ALA A 19 -15.28 20.68 5.65
N ASN A 20 -14.86 20.81 6.91
CA ASN A 20 -14.52 22.07 7.55
C ASN A 20 -13.19 22.02 8.34
N TRP A 21 -12.36 21.03 8.05
CA TRP A 21 -11.08 20.84 8.73
C TRP A 21 -10.06 21.90 8.29
N LYS A 22 -8.98 22.08 9.06
CA LYS A 22 -7.79 22.88 8.66
C LYS A 22 -6.51 22.12 8.94
N THR A 23 -5.54 22.27 8.06
CA THR A 23 -4.21 21.64 8.17
C THR A 23 -3.39 22.15 9.36
N GLY A 24 -2.31 21.44 9.68
CA GLY A 24 -1.37 21.79 10.75
C GLY A 24 -1.55 20.99 12.04
N ARG A 25 -2.18 19.81 11.98
CA ARG A 25 -2.37 18.92 13.12
C ARG A 25 -1.56 17.63 13.00
N SER A 26 -1.60 17.00 11.84
CA SER A 26 -0.95 15.70 11.61
C SER A 26 -0.84 15.44 10.12
N PHE A 27 0.37 15.14 9.64
CA PHE A 27 0.61 14.85 8.24
C PHE A 27 -0.18 13.66 7.73
N TRP A 28 -0.27 12.55 8.47
CA TRP A 28 -0.95 11.36 7.99
C TRP A 28 -2.44 11.62 7.77
N TYR A 29 -3.10 12.32 8.71
CA TYR A 29 -4.50 12.72 8.58
C TYR A 29 -4.73 13.72 7.44
N GLU A 30 -3.71 14.47 7.05
CA GLU A 30 -3.79 15.50 6.00
C GLU A 30 -3.35 14.97 4.63
N ILE A 31 -2.55 13.91 4.55
CA ILE A 31 -2.03 13.34 3.30
C ILE A 31 -2.86 12.14 2.86
N LEU A 32 -3.25 11.24 3.77
CA LEU A 32 -3.97 10.02 3.41
C LEU A 32 -5.26 10.31 2.62
N PRO A 33 -6.13 11.27 2.99
CA PRO A 33 -7.33 11.56 2.21
C PRO A 33 -7.04 11.97 0.76
N ASN A 34 -5.92 12.66 0.52
CA ASN A 34 -5.47 13.02 -0.83
C ASN A 34 -5.00 11.79 -1.60
N ILE A 35 -4.31 10.85 -0.95
CA ILE A 35 -3.94 9.56 -1.57
C ILE A 35 -5.21 8.80 -1.98
N LEU A 36 -6.19 8.67 -1.10
CA LEU A 36 -7.46 8.00 -1.39
C LEU A 36 -8.22 8.69 -2.53
N PHE A 37 -8.20 10.02 -2.55
CA PHE A 37 -8.79 10.78 -3.64
C PHE A 37 -8.12 10.49 -4.98
N TYR A 38 -6.78 10.44 -5.03
CA TYR A 38 -6.05 10.05 -6.25
C TYR A 38 -6.43 8.63 -6.70
N GLN A 39 -6.57 7.70 -5.76
CA GLN A 39 -7.02 6.33 -6.07
C GLN A 39 -8.43 6.31 -6.69
N LEU A 40 -9.35 7.14 -6.17
CA LEU A 40 -10.68 7.30 -6.77
C LEU A 40 -10.60 7.97 -8.15
N ALA A 41 -9.82 9.04 -8.29
CA ALA A 41 -9.64 9.76 -9.55
C ALA A 41 -8.97 8.92 -10.65
N HIS A 42 -8.24 7.86 -10.27
CA HIS A 42 -7.73 6.87 -11.21
C HIS A 42 -8.85 6.06 -11.87
N TYR A 43 -9.81 5.55 -11.09
CA TYR A 43 -10.93 4.75 -11.63
C TYR A 43 -12.06 5.60 -12.22
N TYR A 44 -12.25 6.81 -11.70
CA TYR A 44 -13.33 7.71 -12.10
C TYR A 44 -12.77 9.03 -12.65
N PRO A 45 -11.94 9.00 -13.72
CA PRO A 45 -11.19 10.17 -14.16
C PRO A 45 -12.07 11.28 -14.74
N ASN A 46 -13.29 10.95 -15.18
CA ASN A 46 -14.24 11.88 -15.81
C ASN A 46 -15.34 12.35 -14.85
N THR A 47 -15.23 12.05 -13.56
CA THR A 47 -16.22 12.47 -12.55
C THR A 47 -15.84 13.84 -11.99
N GLY A 48 -16.81 14.76 -12.00
CA GLY A 48 -16.67 16.08 -11.38
C GLY A 48 -15.45 16.87 -11.89
N ASN A 49 -14.80 17.58 -10.98
CA ASN A 49 -13.59 18.34 -11.25
C ASN A 49 -12.31 17.58 -10.84
N CYS A 50 -12.39 16.25 -10.70
CA CYS A 50 -11.38 15.47 -10.00
C CYS A 50 -9.95 15.65 -10.54
N GLN A 51 -9.79 15.77 -11.86
CA GLN A 51 -8.46 15.94 -12.47
C GLN A 51 -7.83 17.29 -12.11
N ASN A 52 -8.63 18.36 -12.07
CA ASN A 52 -8.13 19.67 -11.73
C ASN A 52 -7.83 19.76 -10.23
N GLU A 53 -8.68 19.21 -9.38
CA GLU A 53 -8.47 19.14 -7.93
C GLU A 53 -7.22 18.33 -7.59
N MET A 54 -7.02 17.18 -8.23
CA MET A 54 -5.79 16.38 -8.12
C MET A 54 -4.55 17.21 -8.49
N ARG A 55 -4.61 18.00 -9.57
CA ARG A 55 -3.49 18.87 -9.99
C ARG A 55 -3.22 19.97 -8.95
N ILE A 56 -4.26 20.59 -8.41
CA ILE A 56 -4.13 21.61 -7.37
C ILE A 56 -3.53 21.02 -6.08
N VAL A 57 -3.92 19.80 -5.70
CA VAL A 57 -3.33 19.09 -4.55
C VAL A 57 -1.82 18.89 -4.77
N ALA A 58 -1.38 18.47 -5.96
CA ALA A 58 0.04 18.38 -6.29
C ALA A 58 0.75 19.74 -6.20
N ASP A 59 0.12 20.81 -6.71
CA ASP A 59 0.66 22.17 -6.58
C ASP A 59 0.85 22.58 -5.12
N ARG A 60 -0.11 22.26 -4.26
CA ARG A 60 -0.07 22.56 -2.82
C ARG A 60 1.06 21.81 -2.13
N TRP A 61 1.23 20.51 -2.38
CA TRP A 61 2.31 19.74 -1.75
C TRP A 61 3.70 20.10 -2.29
N TYR A 62 3.82 20.48 -3.57
CA TYR A 62 5.02 21.09 -4.11
C TYR A 62 5.37 22.41 -3.38
N GLU A 63 4.40 23.31 -3.22
CA GLU A 63 4.57 24.57 -2.47
C GLU A 63 4.99 24.32 -1.01
N ALA A 64 4.41 23.29 -0.37
CA ALA A 64 4.78 22.89 0.98
C ALA A 64 6.24 22.40 1.05
N CYS A 65 6.71 21.62 0.07
CA CYS A 65 8.11 21.22 -0.03
C CYS A 65 9.03 22.46 -0.11
N VAL A 66 8.70 23.43 -0.96
CA VAL A 66 9.46 24.69 -1.07
C VAL A 66 9.47 25.45 0.26
N ALA A 67 8.31 25.59 0.91
CA ALA A 67 8.20 26.25 2.22
C ALA A 67 8.97 25.52 3.33
N MET A 68 9.15 24.21 3.24
CA MET A 68 10.00 23.40 4.12
C MET A 68 11.50 23.44 3.75
N GLY A 69 11.89 24.34 2.84
CA GLY A 69 13.27 24.67 2.52
C GLY A 69 13.82 23.95 1.29
N ALA A 70 12.98 23.35 0.44
CA ALA A 70 13.42 22.80 -0.83
C ALA A 70 13.86 23.90 -1.81
N SER A 71 14.86 23.60 -2.64
CA SER A 71 15.27 24.45 -3.76
C SER A 71 15.89 23.61 -4.87
N ILE A 72 15.75 24.05 -6.12
CA ILE A 72 16.41 23.44 -7.28
C ILE A 72 17.82 24.01 -7.49
N ASN A 73 18.06 25.25 -7.06
CA ASN A 73 19.33 25.93 -7.25
C ASN A 73 19.69 26.79 -6.02
N PRO A 74 20.62 26.33 -5.15
CA PRO A 74 21.24 25.00 -5.17
C PRO A 74 20.21 23.90 -4.85
N TRP A 75 20.48 22.66 -5.26
CA TRP A 75 19.62 21.52 -4.94
C TRP A 75 19.59 21.29 -3.42
N LYS A 76 18.42 21.52 -2.82
CA LYS A 76 18.20 21.39 -1.38
C LYS A 76 16.95 20.56 -1.13
N VAL A 77 17.11 19.53 -0.31
CA VAL A 77 16.03 18.62 0.12
C VAL A 77 15.29 19.27 1.29
N PRO A 78 13.94 19.28 1.29
CA PRO A 78 13.14 19.81 2.39
C PRO A 78 13.30 18.97 3.65
N ASN A 79 13.09 19.61 4.80
CA ASN A 79 13.05 18.91 6.08
C ASN A 79 11.61 18.50 6.40
N PHE A 80 11.29 17.20 6.34
CA PHE A 80 9.97 16.66 6.74
C PHE A 80 9.89 16.26 8.21
N ASN A 81 10.93 16.50 9.02
CA ASN A 81 10.91 16.14 10.43
C ASN A 81 10.02 17.11 11.21
N TRP A 82 8.70 17.03 11.02
CA TRP A 82 7.64 17.84 11.63
C TRP A 82 6.43 16.97 11.92
N THR A 83 5.47 17.48 12.70
CA THR A 83 4.19 16.80 12.94
C THR A 83 3.25 17.02 11.77
N ALA A 84 3.23 18.22 11.20
CA ALA A 84 2.28 18.64 10.17
C ALA A 84 2.80 19.84 9.36
N PHE A 85 2.06 20.25 8.35
CA PHE A 85 2.27 21.51 7.63
C PHE A 85 0.97 22.32 7.64
N ASN A 86 1.04 23.59 8.05
CA ASN A 86 -0.13 24.46 8.07
C ASN A 86 -0.15 25.32 6.80
N PHE A 87 -1.11 25.08 5.91
CA PHE A 87 -1.23 25.75 4.62
C PHE A 87 -1.64 27.21 4.72
N SER A 88 -2.40 27.59 5.76
CA SER A 88 -2.77 28.99 6.01
C SER A 88 -1.57 29.88 6.34
N SER A 89 -0.69 29.41 7.24
CA SER A 89 0.54 30.12 7.64
C SER A 89 1.76 29.79 6.79
N ARG A 90 1.66 28.76 5.93
CA ARG A 90 2.72 28.20 5.08
C ARG A 90 3.96 27.79 5.87
N LYS A 91 3.75 27.15 7.03
CA LYS A 91 4.83 26.73 7.93
C LYS A 91 4.70 25.28 8.34
N PRO A 92 5.82 24.54 8.42
CA PRO A 92 5.82 23.27 9.12
C PRO A 92 5.61 23.48 10.62
N LEU A 93 4.94 22.54 11.27
CA LEU A 93 4.58 22.60 12.68
C LEU A 93 5.09 21.39 13.45
N TYR A 94 5.59 21.64 14.66
CA TYR A 94 5.86 20.59 15.65
C TYR A 94 4.94 20.80 16.84
N ASN A 95 4.22 19.75 17.21
CA ASN A 95 3.29 19.80 18.33
C ASN A 95 3.94 19.56 19.71
N GLY A 96 5.27 19.42 19.76
CA GLY A 96 6.00 19.17 21.01
C GLY A 96 6.00 17.71 21.47
N ARG A 97 5.37 16.79 20.72
CA ARG A 97 5.18 15.38 21.14
C ARG A 97 5.77 14.38 20.17
N TRP A 98 5.41 14.43 18.89
CA TRP A 98 5.88 13.47 17.89
C TRP A 98 6.15 14.13 16.54
N ARG A 99 6.82 13.39 15.66
CA ARG A 99 7.14 13.77 14.28
C ARG A 99 6.58 12.71 13.35
N GLU A 100 6.15 13.11 12.16
CA GLU A 100 5.60 12.24 11.12
C GLU A 100 6.49 12.38 9.88
N SER A 101 7.75 11.95 10.01
CA SER A 101 8.76 12.10 8.95
C SER A 101 8.44 11.27 7.70
N ASP A 102 7.57 10.26 7.83
CA ASP A 102 7.03 9.48 6.72
C ASP A 102 6.02 10.27 5.87
N ALA A 103 5.69 11.51 6.22
CA ALA A 103 5.02 12.47 5.32
C ALA A 103 5.70 12.56 3.94
N ALA A 104 7.03 12.47 3.92
CA ALA A 104 7.81 12.41 2.70
C ALA A 104 7.38 11.24 1.79
N ALA A 105 6.98 10.09 2.34
CA ALA A 105 6.56 8.93 1.56
C ALA A 105 5.21 9.18 0.85
N GLY A 106 4.25 9.75 1.58
CA GLY A 106 2.94 10.08 1.01
C GLY A 106 3.03 11.20 -0.03
N ILE A 107 3.82 12.25 0.24
CA ILE A 107 4.06 13.33 -0.72
C ILE A 107 4.81 12.81 -1.95
N ALA A 108 5.83 11.95 -1.78
CA ALA A 108 6.51 11.33 -2.91
C ALA A 108 5.54 10.59 -3.84
N TRP A 109 4.60 9.84 -3.27
CA TRP A 109 3.59 9.13 -4.04
C TRP A 109 2.65 10.09 -4.79
N LEU A 110 2.09 11.10 -4.11
CA LEU A 110 1.20 12.10 -4.72
C LEU A 110 1.87 12.81 -5.90
N GLU A 111 3.09 13.30 -5.67
CA GLU A 111 3.88 14.03 -6.66
C GLU A 111 4.30 13.13 -7.82
N TYR A 112 4.65 11.86 -7.55
CA TYR A 112 5.00 10.94 -8.62
C TYR A 112 3.79 10.56 -9.48
N MET A 113 2.62 10.31 -8.89
CA MET A 113 1.39 10.06 -9.65
C MET A 113 1.00 11.28 -10.50
N ALA A 114 1.14 12.50 -9.96
CA ALA A 114 0.93 13.74 -10.70
C ALA A 114 1.93 13.88 -11.88
N TYR A 115 3.21 13.58 -11.66
CA TYR A 115 4.21 13.53 -12.72
C TYR A 115 3.84 12.50 -13.79
N ILE A 116 3.42 11.29 -13.42
CA ILE A 116 3.01 10.28 -14.40
C ILE A 116 1.87 10.77 -15.27
N LYS A 117 0.88 11.46 -14.67
CA LYS A 117 -0.31 11.97 -15.35
C LYS A 117 -0.02 13.15 -16.29
N TRP A 118 0.69 14.19 -15.82
CA TRP A 118 0.85 15.44 -16.55
C TRP A 118 2.25 15.69 -17.13
N LYS A 119 3.23 14.88 -16.75
CA LYS A 119 4.64 15.02 -17.16
C LYS A 119 5.26 16.38 -16.84
N GLU A 120 4.70 17.10 -15.86
CA GLU A 120 5.27 18.36 -15.39
C GLU A 120 6.52 18.12 -14.53
N PRO A 121 7.68 18.71 -14.88
CA PRO A 121 8.93 18.43 -14.19
C PRO A 121 8.93 18.76 -12.69
N ARG A 122 8.15 19.76 -12.26
CA ARG A 122 8.09 20.18 -10.85
C ARG A 122 7.58 19.08 -9.93
N TYR A 123 6.62 18.26 -10.37
CA TYR A 123 6.11 17.16 -9.56
C TYR A 123 7.16 16.05 -9.43
N LEU A 124 7.90 15.74 -10.50
CA LEU A 124 9.03 14.81 -10.40
C LEU A 124 10.08 15.34 -9.41
N THR A 125 10.41 16.64 -9.47
CA THR A 125 11.33 17.27 -8.54
C THR A 125 10.88 17.11 -7.08
N ALA A 126 9.60 17.34 -6.76
CA ALA A 126 9.08 17.17 -5.40
C ALA A 126 9.05 15.70 -4.95
N ALA A 127 8.76 14.77 -5.85
CA ALA A 127 8.89 13.33 -5.56
C ALA A 127 10.35 12.96 -5.23
N GLU A 128 11.32 13.47 -6.00
CA GLU A 128 12.74 13.24 -5.76
C GLU A 128 13.25 13.86 -4.47
N TRP A 129 12.84 15.10 -4.15
CA TRP A 129 13.13 15.71 -2.86
C TRP A 129 12.65 14.83 -1.69
N SER A 130 11.42 14.34 -1.79
CA SER A 130 10.79 13.54 -0.75
C SER A 130 11.47 12.18 -0.58
N MET A 131 11.75 11.48 -1.68
CA MET A 131 12.45 10.20 -1.65
C MET A 131 13.92 10.35 -1.21
N GLN A 132 14.60 11.43 -1.59
CA GLN A 132 15.97 11.70 -1.12
C GLN A 132 16.04 12.02 0.37
N PHE A 133 15.00 12.67 0.93
CA PHE A 133 14.90 12.83 2.39
C PHE A 133 14.86 11.46 3.08
N LEU A 134 13.94 10.57 2.66
CA LEU A 134 13.83 9.21 3.21
C LEU A 134 15.11 8.39 3.02
N GLN A 135 15.71 8.43 1.83
CA GLN A 135 16.95 7.70 1.52
C GLN A 135 18.08 8.08 2.48
N LYS A 136 18.23 9.37 2.81
CA LYS A 136 19.29 9.89 3.69
C LYS A 136 19.05 9.63 5.17
N ARG A 137 17.81 9.36 5.59
CA ARG A 137 17.51 9.07 7.00
C ARG A 137 18.14 7.76 7.45
N VAL A 138 18.66 7.73 8.68
CA VAL A 138 19.18 6.51 9.30
C VAL A 138 18.08 5.81 10.11
N GLU A 139 17.30 6.58 10.85
CA GLU A 139 16.25 6.06 11.73
C GLU A 139 14.92 5.88 11.00
N ASN A 140 14.21 4.81 11.37
CA ASN A 140 12.90 4.46 10.82
C ASN A 140 11.87 5.58 11.10
N PRO A 141 11.35 6.25 10.06
CA PRO A 141 10.39 7.34 10.21
C PRO A 141 8.92 6.88 10.27
N PHE A 142 8.64 5.58 10.19
CA PHE A 142 7.29 5.07 9.97
C PHE A 142 6.33 5.49 11.09
N TYR A 143 5.35 6.32 10.79
CA TYR A 143 4.40 6.75 11.81
C TYR A 143 3.18 5.84 11.84
N GLU A 144 2.54 5.59 10.70
CA GLU A 144 1.32 4.77 10.69
C GLU A 144 1.04 4.09 9.35
N ILE A 145 0.93 4.87 8.27
CA ILE A 145 0.31 4.39 7.02
C ILE A 145 1.00 4.87 5.74
N LEU A 146 1.80 5.94 5.80
CA LEU A 146 2.33 6.59 4.60
C LEU A 146 3.58 5.89 4.04
N LEU A 147 4.46 5.35 4.90
CA LEU A 147 5.73 4.78 4.46
C LEU A 147 5.61 3.63 3.42
N PRO A 148 4.61 2.72 3.49
CA PRO A 148 4.40 1.71 2.45
C PRO A 148 4.26 2.29 1.04
N TYR A 149 3.60 3.45 0.89
CA TYR A 149 3.50 4.16 -0.39
C TYR A 149 4.86 4.71 -0.86
N GLY A 150 5.77 5.03 0.06
CA GLY A 150 7.16 5.40 -0.25
C GLY A 150 7.98 4.22 -0.74
N ALA A 151 7.85 3.04 -0.12
CA ALA A 151 8.51 1.82 -0.60
C ALA A 151 8.05 1.44 -2.02
N TYR A 152 6.75 1.54 -2.28
CA TYR A 152 6.16 1.36 -3.60
C TYR A 152 6.67 2.39 -4.62
N THR A 153 6.65 3.68 -4.26
CA THR A 153 7.18 4.77 -5.12
C THR A 153 8.66 4.58 -5.41
N ALA A 154 9.46 4.12 -4.44
CA ALA A 154 10.89 3.82 -4.63
C ALA A 154 11.10 2.77 -5.73
N ALA A 155 10.41 1.63 -5.64
CA ALA A 155 10.50 0.56 -6.63
C ALA A 155 10.06 1.06 -8.01
N ARG A 156 8.97 1.82 -8.09
CA ARG A 156 8.51 2.43 -9.34
C ARG A 156 9.53 3.39 -9.94
N MET A 157 10.05 4.34 -9.17
CA MET A 157 11.03 5.30 -9.67
C MET A 157 12.33 4.62 -10.12
N ASN A 158 12.75 3.55 -9.44
CA ASN A 158 13.89 2.75 -9.86
C ASN A 158 13.63 2.10 -11.22
N ALA A 159 12.49 1.41 -11.35
CA ALA A 159 12.12 0.65 -12.53
C ALA A 159 11.74 1.52 -13.73
N GLU A 160 10.97 2.59 -13.53
CA GLU A 160 10.39 3.39 -14.59
C GLU A 160 11.38 4.43 -15.14
N ILE A 161 12.08 5.16 -14.25
CA ILE A 161 12.93 6.31 -14.61
C ILE A 161 14.40 6.17 -14.16
N GLY A 162 14.83 4.97 -13.73
CA GLY A 162 16.23 4.66 -13.46
C GLY A 162 16.82 5.31 -12.22
N ARG A 163 16.01 5.52 -11.16
CA ARG A 163 16.54 5.86 -9.83
C ARG A 163 17.11 4.64 -9.12
N ASN A 164 17.71 4.84 -7.95
CA ASN A 164 18.35 3.79 -7.18
C ASN A 164 18.12 3.97 -5.67
N TYR A 165 16.85 4.08 -5.29
CA TYR A 165 16.44 4.11 -3.88
C TYR A 165 16.52 2.70 -3.27
N ASP A 166 16.83 2.64 -1.98
CA ASP A 166 16.92 1.40 -1.22
C ASP A 166 15.52 0.92 -0.81
N VAL A 167 14.89 0.12 -1.69
CA VAL A 167 13.55 -0.44 -1.48
C VAL A 167 13.53 -1.37 -0.27
N GLN A 168 14.59 -2.17 -0.07
CA GLN A 168 14.67 -3.11 1.05
C GLN A 168 14.64 -2.38 2.38
N LYS A 169 15.38 -1.28 2.52
CA LYS A 169 15.36 -0.43 3.70
C LYS A 169 13.96 0.09 4.02
N PHE A 170 13.24 0.60 3.02
CA PHE A 170 11.89 1.11 3.23
C PHE A 170 10.91 0.00 3.61
N LEU A 171 11.01 -1.19 3.00
CA LEU A 171 10.23 -2.36 3.39
C LEU A 171 10.54 -2.77 4.84
N ASN A 172 11.81 -2.90 5.21
CA ASN A 172 12.20 -3.25 6.58
C ASN A 172 11.60 -2.27 7.60
N TRP A 173 11.67 -0.96 7.33
CA TRP A 173 11.05 0.05 8.18
C TRP A 173 9.53 -0.10 8.32
N CYS A 174 8.84 -0.52 7.26
CA CYS A 174 7.39 -0.78 7.33
C CYS A 174 7.05 -2.01 8.18
N PHE A 175 7.96 -3.00 8.28
CA PHE A 175 7.69 -4.28 8.94
C PHE A 175 8.20 -4.34 10.39
N ASN A 176 9.35 -3.76 10.71
CA ASN A 176 10.10 -4.05 11.93
C ASN A 176 9.48 -3.56 13.24
N GLY A 177 8.63 -2.53 13.22
CA GLY A 177 8.10 -1.93 14.45
C GLY A 177 9.11 -1.08 15.24
N ASP A 178 10.29 -0.79 14.68
CA ASP A 178 11.39 -0.07 15.32
C ASP A 178 11.39 1.45 15.05
N SER A 179 10.24 2.01 14.67
CA SER A 179 10.08 3.42 14.38
C SER A 179 10.40 4.32 15.57
N VAL A 180 11.17 5.38 15.34
CA VAL A 180 11.40 6.45 16.33
C VAL A 180 10.23 7.42 16.41
N CYS A 181 9.38 7.45 15.38
CA CYS A 181 8.20 8.31 15.30
C CYS A 181 6.99 7.71 16.01
N ARG A 182 6.84 6.39 15.96
CA ARG A 182 5.80 5.63 16.66
C ARG A 182 6.30 4.21 17.00
N PRO A 183 7.01 4.05 18.14
CA PRO A 183 7.56 2.76 18.54
C PRO A 183 6.49 1.65 18.57
N GLY A 184 6.88 0.48 18.08
CA GLY A 184 6.04 -0.70 17.98
C GLY A 184 5.18 -0.77 16.70
N TRP A 185 5.00 0.31 15.94
CA TRP A 185 4.13 0.27 14.76
C TRP A 185 4.77 -0.46 13.58
N GLY A 186 4.22 -1.62 13.20
CA GLY A 186 4.77 -2.52 12.19
C GLY A 186 3.91 -3.78 11.98
N VAL A 187 4.55 -4.88 11.56
CA VAL A 187 3.86 -6.15 11.29
C VAL A 187 3.94 -7.05 12.52
N ILE A 188 2.80 -7.58 12.93
CA ILE A 188 2.70 -8.57 14.01
C ILE A 188 3.28 -9.90 13.51
N ALA A 189 4.22 -10.44 14.28
CA ALA A 189 4.97 -11.65 13.96
C ALA A 189 4.89 -12.68 15.08
N GLU A 190 3.73 -12.78 15.74
CA GLU A 190 3.49 -13.72 16.83
C GLU A 190 2.03 -14.21 16.88
N ARG A 191 1.80 -15.21 17.73
CA ARG A 191 0.46 -15.69 18.09
C ARG A 191 -0.09 -14.86 19.23
N TRP A 192 -1.39 -14.59 19.19
CA TRP A 192 -2.13 -14.02 20.31
C TRP A 192 -3.16 -15.06 20.75
N GLY A 193 -3.04 -15.52 21.99
CA GLY A 193 -3.75 -16.71 22.45
C GLY A 193 -3.51 -17.91 21.53
N ASP A 194 -4.59 -18.54 21.08
CA ASP A 194 -4.55 -19.70 20.18
C ASP A 194 -4.55 -19.33 18.69
N TYR A 195 -4.48 -18.04 18.36
CA TYR A 195 -4.65 -17.55 16.99
C TYR A 195 -3.34 -17.05 16.40
N ASP A 196 -3.09 -17.47 15.16
CA ASP A 196 -2.01 -16.95 14.31
C ASP A 196 -2.37 -15.54 13.83
N CYS A 197 -1.77 -14.53 14.46
CA CYS A 197 -1.96 -13.11 14.10
C CYS A 197 -0.85 -12.58 13.18
N TYR A 198 -0.02 -13.48 12.64
CA TYR A 198 1.08 -13.15 11.74
C TYR A 198 0.59 -12.34 10.53
N GLY A 199 1.29 -11.26 10.22
CA GLY A 199 1.04 -10.43 9.05
C GLY A 199 0.08 -9.26 9.27
N LEU A 200 -0.73 -9.28 10.33
CA LEU A 200 -1.54 -8.12 10.71
C LEU A 200 -0.66 -6.92 11.03
N VAL A 201 -1.14 -5.71 10.76
CA VAL A 201 -0.37 -4.47 10.90
C VAL A 201 -0.93 -3.62 12.03
N GLY A 202 -0.07 -3.08 12.89
CA GLY A 202 -0.45 -2.20 13.98
C GLY A 202 0.67 -2.01 14.99
N SER A 203 0.36 -1.69 16.23
CA SER A 203 1.37 -1.59 17.29
C SER A 203 1.67 -2.95 17.91
N THR A 204 2.95 -3.30 18.02
CA THR A 204 3.41 -4.48 18.76
C THR A 204 3.57 -4.22 20.27
N THR A 205 3.43 -2.96 20.71
CA THR A 205 3.70 -2.55 22.10
C THR A 205 2.50 -1.89 22.80
N ASP A 206 1.54 -1.32 22.07
CA ASP A 206 0.36 -0.67 22.63
C ASP A 206 -0.53 -1.66 23.39
N GLY A 207 -0.61 -1.54 24.72
CA GLY A 207 -1.29 -2.51 25.58
C GLY A 207 -0.73 -3.93 25.46
N GLY A 208 0.53 -4.06 25.04
CA GLY A 208 1.17 -5.34 24.69
C GLY A 208 0.91 -5.82 23.26
N GLY A 209 0.08 -5.12 22.49
CA GLY A 209 -0.18 -5.38 21.07
C GLY A 209 -1.58 -4.92 20.62
N TYR A 210 -1.65 -4.24 19.48
CA TYR A 210 -2.87 -3.78 18.83
C TYR A 210 -2.73 -3.88 17.30
N ALA A 211 -3.50 -4.76 16.67
CA ALA A 211 -3.59 -4.88 15.23
C ALA A 211 -4.71 -3.97 14.73
N PHE A 212 -4.46 -3.23 13.66
CA PHE A 212 -5.41 -2.28 13.10
C PHE A 212 -5.85 -2.74 11.69
N ALA A 213 -7.17 -2.90 11.50
CA ALA A 213 -7.73 -3.38 10.24
C ALA A 213 -7.36 -2.48 9.05
N MET A 214 -7.49 -1.15 9.20
CA MET A 214 -7.15 -0.21 8.14
C MET A 214 -5.71 -0.35 7.67
N ASN A 215 -4.75 -0.34 8.59
CA ASN A 215 -3.32 -0.42 8.26
C ASN A 215 -2.98 -1.75 7.59
N THR A 216 -3.63 -2.82 8.02
CA THR A 216 -3.47 -4.14 7.42
C THR A 216 -3.88 -4.11 5.94
N PHE A 217 -5.06 -3.55 5.64
CA PHE A 217 -5.57 -3.47 4.28
C PHE A 217 -4.81 -2.46 3.40
N GLN A 218 -4.45 -1.30 3.96
CA GLN A 218 -3.73 -0.24 3.23
C GLN A 218 -2.29 -0.62 2.91
N MET A 219 -1.58 -1.29 3.83
CA MET A 219 -0.24 -1.78 3.55
C MET A 219 -0.26 -2.80 2.41
N ALA A 220 -1.27 -3.67 2.35
CA ALA A 220 -1.42 -4.63 1.23
C ALA A 220 -1.65 -3.91 -0.10
N ALA A 221 -2.53 -2.90 -0.10
CA ALA A 221 -2.79 -2.07 -1.27
C ALA A 221 -1.53 -1.38 -1.80
N ALA A 222 -0.64 -0.92 -0.92
CA ALA A 222 0.61 -0.28 -1.32
C ALA A 222 1.68 -1.29 -1.79
N LEU A 223 1.82 -2.43 -1.12
CA LEU A 223 3.00 -3.30 -1.30
C LEU A 223 2.82 -4.45 -2.29
N VAL A 224 1.61 -4.91 -2.57
CA VAL A 224 1.40 -5.94 -3.62
C VAL A 224 1.85 -5.46 -5.01
N PRO A 225 1.51 -4.25 -5.50
CA PRO A 225 1.96 -3.81 -6.83
C PRO A 225 3.48 -3.57 -6.92
N LEU A 226 4.16 -3.37 -5.78
CA LEU A 226 5.62 -3.16 -5.72
C LEU A 226 6.40 -4.27 -6.47
N VAL A 227 5.96 -5.53 -6.37
CA VAL A 227 6.68 -6.68 -6.93
C VAL A 227 6.71 -6.70 -8.47
N ARG A 228 5.86 -5.91 -9.14
CA ARG A 228 5.95 -5.71 -10.60
C ARG A 228 7.22 -4.97 -10.96
N TYR A 229 7.60 -4.02 -10.12
CA TYR A 229 8.72 -3.10 -10.34
C TYR A 229 10.01 -3.65 -9.74
N ASP A 230 9.91 -4.47 -8.69
CA ASP A 230 11.04 -5.15 -8.08
C ASP A 230 10.65 -6.57 -7.64
N SER A 231 10.80 -7.52 -8.58
CA SER A 231 10.38 -8.92 -8.39
C SER A 231 11.20 -9.68 -7.36
N CYS A 232 12.34 -9.13 -6.89
CA CYS A 232 13.14 -9.79 -5.85
C CYS A 232 12.39 -9.89 -4.51
N PHE A 233 11.39 -9.03 -4.29
CA PHE A 233 10.55 -9.06 -3.09
C PHE A 233 9.32 -9.97 -3.20
N ALA A 234 9.10 -10.62 -4.36
CA ALA A 234 7.92 -11.47 -4.60
C ALA A 234 7.69 -12.52 -3.51
N ARG A 235 8.76 -13.21 -3.08
CA ARG A 235 8.65 -14.22 -2.00
C ARG A 235 8.27 -13.61 -0.67
N ALA A 236 8.86 -12.47 -0.30
CA ALA A 236 8.60 -11.82 0.99
C ALA A 236 7.15 -11.30 1.05
N ILE A 237 6.72 -10.56 0.02
CA ILE A 237 5.37 -10.01 -0.07
C ILE A 237 4.32 -11.11 -0.20
N GLY A 238 4.57 -12.14 -1.02
CA GLY A 238 3.63 -13.25 -1.19
C GLY A 238 3.47 -14.08 0.08
N LYS A 239 4.56 -14.34 0.80
CA LYS A 239 4.51 -15.00 2.12
C LYS A 239 3.75 -14.17 3.14
N TRP A 240 4.03 -12.87 3.21
CA TRP A 240 3.33 -11.97 4.11
C TRP A 240 1.82 -11.95 3.79
N MET A 241 1.44 -11.70 2.53
CA MET A 241 0.03 -11.65 2.11
C MET A 241 -0.73 -12.94 2.39
N LEU A 242 -0.11 -14.12 2.26
CA LEU A 242 -0.76 -15.38 2.65
C LEU A 242 -1.14 -15.40 4.14
N ASN A 243 -0.23 -14.96 5.01
CA ASN A 243 -0.49 -14.89 6.45
C ASN A 243 -1.51 -13.81 6.77
N THR A 244 -1.38 -12.63 6.17
CA THR A 244 -2.26 -11.49 6.35
C THR A 244 -3.70 -11.79 5.90
N ALA A 245 -3.88 -12.42 4.73
CA ALA A 245 -5.19 -12.80 4.21
C ALA A 245 -5.92 -13.78 5.14
N ASN A 246 -5.18 -14.74 5.68
CA ASN A 246 -5.71 -15.64 6.69
C ASN A 246 -6.08 -14.85 7.97
N ALA A 247 -5.13 -14.13 8.57
CA ALA A 247 -5.31 -13.48 9.86
C ALA A 247 -6.35 -12.34 9.85
N ALA A 248 -6.57 -11.66 8.72
CA ALA A 248 -7.53 -10.56 8.60
C ALA A 248 -8.98 -10.94 8.98
N ARG A 249 -9.35 -12.22 8.88
CA ARG A 249 -10.64 -12.72 9.37
C ARG A 249 -10.87 -12.42 10.86
N LEU A 250 -9.80 -12.30 11.64
CA LEU A 250 -9.85 -12.01 13.07
C LEU A 250 -10.32 -10.58 13.39
N PHE A 251 -10.56 -9.73 12.40
CA PHE A 251 -11.24 -8.46 12.65
C PHE A 251 -12.77 -8.60 12.67
N TYR A 252 -13.34 -9.75 12.36
CA TYR A 252 -14.79 -9.94 12.22
C TYR A 252 -15.38 -10.75 13.38
N ALA A 253 -16.63 -10.41 13.74
CA ALA A 253 -17.30 -10.95 14.92
C ALA A 253 -17.46 -12.47 14.91
N ASP A 254 -17.67 -13.09 13.74
CA ASP A 254 -17.83 -14.56 13.59
C ASP A 254 -16.62 -15.38 14.04
N PHE A 255 -15.45 -14.75 14.08
CA PHE A 255 -14.21 -15.44 14.43
C PHE A 255 -13.89 -15.37 15.93
N HIS A 256 -14.80 -14.79 16.73
CA HIS A 256 -14.66 -14.64 18.17
C HIS A 256 -15.90 -15.11 18.91
N HIS A 257 -15.70 -15.82 20.01
CA HIS A 257 -16.79 -16.02 20.97
C HIS A 257 -17.14 -14.67 21.61
N ALA A 258 -18.41 -14.43 21.98
CA ALA A 258 -18.90 -13.13 22.50
C ALA A 258 -18.05 -12.55 23.65
N LYS A 259 -17.48 -13.42 24.51
CA LYS A 259 -16.56 -13.02 25.59
C LYS A 259 -15.20 -12.48 25.12
N TYR A 260 -14.76 -12.72 23.89
CA TYR A 260 -13.48 -12.26 23.33
C TYR A 260 -13.65 -11.05 22.40
N GLN A 261 -14.77 -10.32 22.53
CA GLN A 261 -15.05 -9.15 21.72
C GLN A 261 -15.89 -8.12 22.48
N SER A 262 -15.70 -6.84 22.20
CA SER A 262 -16.39 -5.75 22.93
C SER A 262 -17.86 -5.58 22.54
N CYS A 263 -18.25 -5.96 21.33
CA CYS A 263 -19.59 -5.72 20.79
C CYS A 263 -20.35 -7.00 20.44
N GLY A 264 -20.08 -8.11 21.13
CA GLY A 264 -20.80 -9.39 20.89
C GLY A 264 -22.31 -9.34 21.15
N PHE A 265 -22.82 -8.24 21.74
CA PHE A 265 -24.25 -7.98 21.93
C PHE A 265 -24.94 -7.37 20.69
N TRP A 266 -24.17 -6.82 19.75
CA TRP A 266 -24.70 -6.01 18.65
C TRP A 266 -25.02 -6.89 17.44
N THR A 267 -26.21 -6.70 16.87
CA THR A 267 -26.75 -7.53 15.77
C THR A 267 -27.02 -6.70 14.50
N GLY A 268 -26.51 -5.47 14.42
CA GLY A 268 -26.83 -4.53 13.33
C GLY A 268 -26.12 -4.83 12.00
N ASP A 269 -25.25 -5.82 11.97
CA ASP A 269 -24.58 -6.33 10.78
C ASP A 269 -24.80 -7.84 10.71
N ALA A 270 -25.95 -8.28 10.22
CA ALA A 270 -26.34 -9.70 10.23
C ALA A 270 -25.43 -10.60 9.38
N ASN A 271 -24.63 -10.03 8.48
CA ASN A 271 -23.69 -10.77 7.63
C ASN A 271 -22.23 -10.67 8.12
N HIS A 272 -21.99 -9.94 9.21
CA HIS A 272 -20.69 -9.80 9.86
C HIS A 272 -19.61 -9.32 8.87
N VAL A 273 -19.97 -8.36 8.01
CA VAL A 273 -19.11 -7.76 6.96
C VAL A 273 -18.42 -6.46 7.39
N ILE A 274 -18.76 -5.94 8.58
CA ILE A 274 -18.10 -4.79 9.20
C ILE A 274 -17.08 -5.32 10.21
N ALA A 275 -15.83 -4.95 10.01
CA ALA A 275 -14.76 -5.29 10.92
C ALA A 275 -14.83 -4.42 12.20
N TYR A 276 -14.42 -5.01 13.32
CA TYR A 276 -13.89 -4.26 14.44
C TYR A 276 -12.75 -3.35 13.94
N GLU A 277 -12.59 -2.20 14.59
CA GLU A 277 -11.44 -1.32 14.30
C GLU A 277 -10.14 -2.11 14.39
N GLY A 278 -9.96 -2.88 15.47
CA GLY A 278 -8.74 -3.64 15.67
C GLY A 278 -8.89 -4.86 16.57
N LEU A 279 -7.73 -5.43 16.87
CA LEU A 279 -7.58 -6.61 17.70
C LEU A 279 -6.51 -6.30 18.75
N ARG A 280 -6.83 -6.44 20.03
CA ARG A 280 -5.86 -6.34 21.11
C ARG A 280 -5.23 -7.70 21.36
N LYS A 281 -3.94 -7.71 21.69
CA LYS A 281 -3.23 -8.93 22.13
C LYS A 281 -3.86 -9.48 23.40
N VAL A 282 -4.01 -8.64 24.43
CA VAL A 282 -4.70 -8.99 25.67
C VAL A 282 -5.63 -7.85 26.08
N TRP A 283 -6.86 -8.17 26.46
CA TRP A 283 -7.78 -7.24 27.10
C TRP A 283 -8.57 -7.98 28.18
N ASP A 284 -8.57 -7.46 29.41
CA ASP A 284 -9.28 -8.07 30.55
C ASP A 284 -8.97 -9.59 30.72
N GLY A 285 -7.70 -9.96 30.56
CA GLY A 285 -7.21 -11.35 30.64
C GLY A 285 -7.56 -12.25 29.45
N ARG A 286 -8.10 -11.70 28.35
CA ARG A 286 -8.56 -12.45 27.17
C ARG A 286 -7.69 -12.17 25.96
N SER A 287 -7.43 -13.17 25.12
CA SER A 287 -6.49 -13.08 23.99
C SER A 287 -6.88 -13.98 22.81
N PRO A 288 -6.86 -13.46 21.57
CA PRO A 288 -6.90 -12.03 21.24
C PRO A 288 -8.29 -11.46 21.61
N TYR A 289 -8.44 -10.13 21.56
CA TYR A 289 -9.71 -9.48 21.89
C TYR A 289 -10.10 -8.45 20.82
N ALA A 290 -11.22 -8.69 20.13
CA ALA A 290 -11.69 -7.80 19.07
C ALA A 290 -12.40 -6.57 19.65
N THR A 291 -11.94 -5.37 19.28
CA THR A 291 -12.35 -4.11 19.90
C THR A 291 -11.92 -2.91 19.04
N GLY A 292 -11.95 -1.72 19.61
CA GLY A 292 -11.58 -0.47 18.97
C GLY A 292 -11.52 0.65 20.01
N ASP A 293 -11.17 1.84 19.54
CA ASP A 293 -11.05 2.99 20.42
C ASP A 293 -12.40 3.64 20.77
N ALA A 294 -13.46 3.38 20.01
CA ALA A 294 -14.75 4.07 20.14
C ALA A 294 -15.42 3.92 21.51
N ILE A 295 -15.54 2.68 22.02
CA ILE A 295 -16.07 2.43 23.36
C ILE A 295 -15.08 2.90 24.43
N ASN A 296 -13.80 2.55 24.28
CA ASN A 296 -12.76 2.80 25.28
C ASN A 296 -12.51 4.30 25.52
N LEU A 297 -12.55 5.10 24.45
CA LEU A 297 -12.39 6.56 24.50
C LEU A 297 -13.74 7.31 24.57
N ALA A 298 -14.85 6.58 24.77
CA ALA A 298 -16.19 7.12 25.02
C ALA A 298 -16.73 8.07 23.91
N TYR A 299 -16.35 7.86 22.65
CA TYR A 299 -16.87 8.63 21.52
C TYR A 299 -17.81 7.83 20.60
N GLY A 300 -18.00 6.53 20.86
CA GLY A 300 -18.95 5.69 20.13
C GLY A 300 -19.56 4.57 20.99
N ALA A 301 -20.70 4.06 20.54
CA ALA A 301 -21.45 3.01 21.24
C ALA A 301 -21.00 1.58 20.87
N ILE A 302 -20.26 1.43 19.77
CA ILE A 302 -19.75 0.17 19.25
C ILE A 302 -18.36 0.37 18.64
N ASP A 303 -17.54 -0.68 18.64
CA ASP A 303 -16.17 -0.70 18.12
C ASP A 303 -16.07 -1.19 16.66
N PHE A 304 -17.20 -1.48 16.02
CA PHE A 304 -17.25 -1.73 14.58
C PHE A 304 -16.94 -0.45 13.81
N GLY A 305 -15.86 -0.45 13.04
CA GLY A 305 -15.31 0.76 12.42
C GLY A 305 -15.53 0.77 10.91
N LEU A 306 -16.56 1.45 10.42
CA LEU A 306 -16.75 1.66 8.96
C LEU A 306 -15.53 2.32 8.30
N TYR A 307 -14.88 3.23 9.03
CA TYR A 307 -13.65 3.89 8.61
C TYR A 307 -12.57 2.89 8.16
N GLY A 308 -12.22 1.93 9.01
CA GLY A 308 -11.23 0.89 8.67
C GLY A 308 -11.78 -0.23 7.80
N SER A 309 -13.04 -0.60 8.01
CA SER A 309 -13.69 -1.70 7.28
C SER A 309 -13.86 -1.43 5.79
N SER A 310 -14.07 -0.17 5.40
CA SER A 310 -14.31 0.20 4.00
C SER A 310 -13.15 -0.17 3.06
N TYR A 311 -11.94 -0.34 3.61
CA TYR A 311 -10.76 -0.76 2.87
C TYR A 311 -10.72 -2.26 2.52
N VAL A 312 -11.60 -3.08 3.11
CA VAL A 312 -11.68 -4.51 2.80
C VAL A 312 -11.97 -4.76 1.32
N GLY A 313 -12.73 -3.87 0.66
CA GLY A 313 -13.00 -4.00 -0.78
C GLY A 313 -11.73 -3.91 -1.63
N ILE A 314 -10.77 -3.08 -1.21
CA ILE A 314 -9.45 -3.00 -1.85
C ILE A 314 -8.66 -4.28 -1.60
N PHE A 315 -8.63 -4.73 -0.34
CA PHE A 315 -7.91 -5.93 0.08
C PHE A 315 -8.41 -7.19 -0.62
N GLY A 316 -9.73 -7.43 -0.57
CA GLY A 316 -10.39 -8.55 -1.23
C GLY A 316 -10.30 -8.47 -2.75
N GLY A 317 -10.25 -7.26 -3.32
CA GLY A 317 -10.07 -7.07 -4.76
C GLY A 317 -8.71 -7.55 -5.29
N ILE A 318 -7.68 -7.62 -4.43
CA ILE A 318 -6.35 -8.12 -4.78
C ILE A 318 -6.31 -9.66 -4.78
N ILE A 319 -7.11 -10.31 -3.94
CA ILE A 319 -6.94 -11.72 -3.59
C ILE A 319 -7.91 -12.59 -4.40
N ASN A 320 -7.35 -13.56 -5.13
CA ASN A 320 -8.12 -14.61 -5.80
C ASN A 320 -7.65 -16.00 -5.34
N PRO A 321 -8.58 -16.98 -5.22
CA PRO A 321 -8.21 -18.36 -4.94
C PRO A 321 -7.52 -19.01 -6.15
N THR A 322 -6.80 -20.10 -5.90
CA THR A 322 -6.31 -21.00 -6.95
C THR A 322 -6.85 -22.41 -6.73
N ASN A 323 -6.38 -23.37 -7.53
CA ASN A 323 -6.63 -24.80 -7.32
C ASN A 323 -5.95 -25.37 -6.05
N ASP A 324 -5.07 -24.62 -5.37
CA ASP A 324 -4.51 -24.97 -4.06
C ASP A 324 -4.90 -23.90 -3.02
N GLU A 325 -5.60 -24.32 -1.97
CA GLU A 325 -6.15 -23.43 -0.93
C GLU A 325 -5.09 -22.55 -0.24
N LYS A 326 -3.82 -22.99 -0.20
CA LYS A 326 -2.73 -22.26 0.47
C LYS A 326 -1.87 -21.43 -0.49
N ILE A 327 -2.26 -21.34 -1.75
CA ILE A 327 -1.57 -20.54 -2.76
C ILE A 327 -2.58 -19.57 -3.34
N LEU A 328 -2.40 -18.29 -3.01
CA LEU A 328 -3.24 -17.20 -3.50
C LEU A 328 -2.72 -16.71 -4.86
N GLN A 329 -3.65 -16.31 -5.72
CA GLN A 329 -3.36 -15.48 -6.89
C GLN A 329 -3.60 -14.02 -6.48
N LEU A 330 -2.54 -13.24 -6.38
CA LEU A 330 -2.63 -11.83 -5.98
C LEU A 330 -2.53 -10.94 -7.23
N ASP A 331 -3.57 -10.17 -7.53
CA ASP A 331 -3.61 -9.24 -8.65
C ASP A 331 -2.70 -8.03 -8.38
N CYS A 332 -1.58 -7.97 -9.10
CA CYS A 332 -0.59 -6.92 -8.94
C CYS A 332 -0.98 -5.61 -9.63
N LEU A 333 -2.00 -5.59 -10.50
CA LEU A 333 -2.50 -4.36 -11.14
C LEU A 333 -3.64 -3.73 -10.35
N LYS A 334 -4.32 -4.50 -9.50
CA LYS A 334 -5.52 -4.04 -8.80
C LYS A 334 -5.33 -2.70 -8.09
N THR A 335 -4.20 -2.50 -7.43
CA THR A 335 -3.88 -1.26 -6.69
C THR A 335 -2.66 -0.54 -7.25
N ASP A 336 -2.27 -0.85 -8.48
CA ASP A 336 -1.15 -0.19 -9.16
C ASP A 336 -1.61 1.11 -9.83
N PHE A 337 -2.06 2.06 -9.01
CA PHE A 337 -2.67 3.29 -9.52
C PHE A 337 -1.74 4.03 -10.48
N TYR A 338 -2.31 4.50 -11.59
CA TYR A 338 -1.60 5.22 -12.66
C TYR A 338 -0.43 4.42 -13.27
N HIS A 339 -0.49 3.09 -13.31
CA HIS A 339 0.40 2.30 -14.15
C HIS A 339 0.19 2.63 -15.64
N ASP A 340 1.25 2.53 -16.46
CA ASP A 340 1.12 2.57 -17.93
C ASP A 340 0.48 1.25 -18.43
N LYS A 341 0.11 1.14 -19.71
CA LYS A 341 -0.44 -0.10 -20.29
C LYS A 341 0.36 -1.31 -19.81
N ALA A 342 -0.36 -2.31 -19.28
CA ALA A 342 0.21 -3.50 -18.68
C ALA A 342 -0.65 -4.72 -19.02
N TYR A 343 0.00 -5.87 -19.13
CA TYR A 343 -0.69 -7.16 -19.20
C TYR A 343 -1.10 -7.65 -17.80
N PRO A 344 -2.15 -8.48 -17.68
CA PRO A 344 -2.52 -9.11 -16.42
C PRO A 344 -1.29 -9.72 -15.74
N THR A 345 -1.05 -9.33 -14.49
CA THR A 345 0.14 -9.69 -13.73
C THR A 345 -0.27 -10.16 -12.34
N TYR A 346 0.17 -11.35 -11.95
CA TYR A 346 -0.24 -11.98 -10.69
C TYR A 346 0.96 -12.50 -9.90
N LEU A 347 0.95 -12.27 -8.60
CA LEU A 347 1.90 -12.83 -7.64
C LEU A 347 1.35 -14.12 -7.03
N TYR A 348 2.19 -15.15 -6.98
CA TYR A 348 1.94 -16.42 -6.31
C TYR A 348 3.06 -16.73 -5.33
N TYR A 349 2.73 -17.34 -4.20
CA TYR A 349 3.71 -17.89 -3.25
C TYR A 349 3.33 -19.31 -2.86
N ASN A 350 4.28 -20.24 -2.99
CA ASN A 350 4.14 -21.61 -2.55
C ASN A 350 4.71 -21.77 -1.13
N PRO A 351 3.88 -21.93 -0.08
CA PRO A 351 4.37 -22.10 1.29
C PRO A 351 4.84 -23.54 1.59
N TYR A 352 4.60 -24.49 0.68
CA TYR A 352 4.91 -25.90 0.91
C TYR A 352 6.41 -26.17 0.72
N LYS A 353 6.88 -27.26 1.36
CA LYS A 353 8.22 -27.82 1.16
C LYS A 353 8.37 -28.65 -0.13
N ILE A 354 7.32 -28.68 -0.95
CA ILE A 354 7.26 -29.42 -2.22
C ILE A 354 6.77 -28.50 -3.33
N LYS A 355 7.12 -28.83 -4.59
CA LYS A 355 6.59 -28.13 -5.76
C LYS A 355 5.08 -28.37 -5.90
N LYS A 356 4.36 -27.37 -6.41
CA LYS A 356 2.91 -27.42 -6.67
C LYS A 356 2.62 -27.02 -8.12
N ALA A 357 1.60 -27.63 -8.71
CA ALA A 357 1.09 -27.24 -10.02
C ALA A 357 -0.08 -26.28 -9.82
N ILE A 358 0.00 -25.09 -10.41
CA ILE A 358 -0.99 -24.03 -10.26
C ILE A 358 -1.66 -23.77 -11.60
N GLU A 359 -2.98 -23.77 -11.59
CA GLU A 359 -3.81 -23.44 -12.74
C GLU A 359 -4.02 -21.94 -12.83
N ILE A 360 -4.05 -21.41 -14.06
CA ILE A 360 -4.31 -20.00 -14.34
C ILE A 360 -5.24 -19.87 -15.54
N ASP A 361 -6.29 -19.05 -15.39
CA ASP A 361 -7.16 -18.68 -16.50
C ASP A 361 -6.43 -17.66 -17.38
N VAL A 362 -6.31 -17.98 -18.68
CA VAL A 362 -5.68 -17.11 -19.67
C VAL A 362 -6.70 -16.56 -20.67
N GLY A 363 -7.97 -16.94 -20.59
CA GLY A 363 -9.00 -16.60 -21.56
C GLY A 363 -8.85 -17.34 -22.90
N PRO A 364 -9.79 -17.14 -23.84
CA PRO A 364 -9.87 -17.95 -25.07
C PRO A 364 -8.76 -17.69 -26.10
N GLU A 365 -8.11 -16.52 -26.03
CA GLU A 365 -7.01 -16.16 -26.93
C GLU A 365 -5.72 -16.90 -26.54
N VAL A 366 -4.86 -17.14 -27.54
CA VAL A 366 -3.57 -17.82 -27.34
C VAL A 366 -2.57 -16.85 -26.68
N LYS A 367 -2.06 -17.23 -25.51
CA LYS A 367 -1.18 -16.41 -24.66
C LYS A 367 0.02 -17.20 -24.15
N ASP A 368 1.04 -16.45 -23.75
CA ASP A 368 2.23 -16.93 -23.08
C ASP A 368 2.19 -16.54 -21.59
N LEU A 369 2.73 -17.41 -20.74
CA LEU A 369 2.95 -17.17 -19.33
C LEU A 369 4.42 -16.86 -19.09
N TYR A 370 4.73 -15.65 -18.64
CA TYR A 370 6.08 -15.20 -18.36
C TYR A 370 6.27 -14.95 -16.86
N ASP A 371 7.34 -15.48 -16.25
CA ASP A 371 7.68 -15.20 -14.86
C ASP A 371 8.79 -14.14 -14.77
N ALA A 372 8.48 -13.01 -14.14
CA ALA A 372 9.42 -11.92 -13.89
C ALA A 372 10.38 -12.19 -12.71
N VAL A 373 10.18 -13.27 -11.95
CA VAL A 373 11.13 -13.70 -10.89
C VAL A 373 12.26 -14.53 -11.50
N THR A 374 11.94 -15.52 -12.33
CA THR A 374 12.95 -16.38 -12.99
C THR A 374 13.39 -15.86 -14.36
N HIS A 375 12.78 -14.77 -14.84
CA HIS A 375 13.03 -14.15 -16.14
C HIS A 375 12.82 -15.13 -17.32
N SER A 376 11.80 -15.98 -17.25
CA SER A 376 11.57 -17.04 -18.24
C SER A 376 10.10 -17.26 -18.53
N PHE A 377 9.80 -17.73 -19.74
CA PHE A 377 8.48 -18.25 -20.07
C PHE A 377 8.24 -19.57 -19.32
N LEU A 378 7.16 -19.62 -18.53
CA LEU A 378 6.69 -20.81 -17.82
C LEU A 378 5.95 -21.75 -18.77
N GLN A 379 5.16 -21.17 -19.67
CA GLN A 379 4.38 -21.90 -20.67
C GLN A 379 4.13 -20.97 -21.86
N LYS A 380 4.01 -21.53 -23.07
CA LYS A 380 3.72 -20.80 -24.29
C LYS A 380 2.51 -21.37 -25.02
N ASN A 381 1.86 -20.55 -25.85
CA ASN A 381 0.75 -20.95 -26.71
C ASN A 381 -0.42 -21.62 -25.96
N VAL A 382 -0.83 -21.00 -24.86
CA VAL A 382 -1.89 -21.50 -23.98
C VAL A 382 -3.19 -20.77 -24.27
N SER A 383 -4.32 -21.48 -24.27
CA SER A 383 -5.66 -20.90 -24.33
C SER A 383 -6.55 -21.52 -23.25
N TYR A 384 -7.58 -20.79 -22.85
CA TYR A 384 -8.52 -21.08 -21.76
C TYR A 384 -7.84 -21.24 -20.39
N ARG A 385 -7.09 -22.32 -20.18
CA ARG A 385 -6.44 -22.62 -18.92
C ARG A 385 -5.02 -23.11 -19.12
N GLY A 386 -4.08 -22.44 -18.45
CA GLY A 386 -2.68 -22.85 -18.33
C GLY A 386 -2.38 -23.51 -17.00
N ALA A 387 -1.18 -24.08 -16.91
CA ALA A 387 -0.64 -24.57 -15.65
C ALA A 387 0.87 -24.39 -15.60
N PHE A 388 1.38 -24.01 -14.44
CA PHE A 388 2.83 -23.89 -14.23
C PHE A 388 3.22 -24.55 -12.91
N ILE A 389 4.49 -24.95 -12.82
CA ILE A 389 5.06 -25.55 -11.60
C ILE A 389 5.70 -24.45 -10.77
N LEU A 390 5.21 -24.26 -9.55
CA LEU A 390 5.80 -23.37 -8.57
C LEU A 390 6.68 -24.20 -7.60
N PRO A 391 8.01 -23.96 -7.53
CA PRO A 391 8.90 -24.68 -6.61
C PRO A 391 8.51 -24.52 -5.13
N ALA A 392 9.13 -25.33 -4.27
CA ALA A 392 8.93 -25.25 -2.82
C ALA A 392 9.43 -23.92 -2.26
N ASP A 393 8.69 -23.32 -1.32
CA ASP A 393 9.05 -22.08 -0.63
C ASP A 393 9.51 -20.95 -1.58
N SER A 394 8.88 -20.83 -2.73
CA SER A 394 9.22 -19.85 -3.78
C SER A 394 8.00 -19.04 -4.21
N ALA A 395 8.26 -17.95 -4.93
CA ALA A 395 7.22 -17.12 -5.55
C ALA A 395 7.47 -16.95 -7.04
N ALA A 396 6.39 -16.60 -7.75
CA ALA A 396 6.42 -16.24 -9.16
C ALA A 396 5.58 -14.98 -9.38
N VAL A 397 6.02 -14.11 -10.29
CA VAL A 397 5.26 -12.95 -10.76
C VAL A 397 4.92 -13.21 -12.22
N VAL A 398 3.73 -13.77 -12.44
CA VAL A 398 3.30 -14.29 -13.73
C VAL A 398 2.59 -13.21 -14.53
N VAL A 399 3.13 -12.88 -15.69
CA VAL A 399 2.55 -11.95 -16.67
C VAL A 399 1.92 -12.77 -17.80
N ILE A 400 0.66 -12.47 -18.12
CA ILE A 400 -0.08 -13.13 -19.21
C ILE A 400 0.00 -12.27 -20.48
N SER A 401 0.93 -12.60 -21.39
CA SER A 401 1.18 -11.83 -22.61
C SER A 401 0.64 -12.52 -23.87
N PRO A 402 0.41 -11.81 -24.98
CA PRO A 402 0.11 -12.43 -26.29
C PRO A 402 1.24 -13.38 -26.71
N ALA A 403 0.91 -14.53 -27.29
CA ALA A 403 1.91 -15.54 -27.67
C ALA A 403 2.81 -15.11 -28.85
N ASP A 404 2.25 -14.41 -29.83
CA ASP A 404 2.97 -13.93 -31.02
C ASP A 404 3.43 -12.47 -30.91
N GLY A 405 3.53 -11.95 -29.69
CA GLY A 405 3.94 -10.56 -29.48
C GLY A 405 5.43 -10.32 -29.77
N GLU A 406 5.75 -9.18 -30.37
CA GLU A 406 7.12 -8.79 -30.68
C GLU A 406 7.90 -8.50 -29.40
N ILE A 407 8.93 -9.32 -29.13
CA ILE A 407 9.82 -9.14 -27.98
C ILE A 407 10.88 -8.09 -28.29
N ALA A 408 10.93 -7.04 -27.49
CA ALA A 408 11.98 -6.03 -27.52
C ALA A 408 12.65 -5.87 -26.15
N TYR A 409 13.93 -5.52 -26.14
CA TYR A 409 14.66 -5.18 -24.91
C TYR A 409 15.07 -3.71 -24.98
N LYS A 410 14.73 -2.94 -23.94
CA LYS A 410 15.11 -1.53 -23.82
C LYS A 410 15.68 -1.29 -22.42
N ALA A 411 16.97 -0.99 -22.34
CA ALA A 411 17.70 -0.95 -21.08
C ALA A 411 17.46 -2.24 -20.27
N LYS A 412 17.01 -2.12 -19.02
CA LYS A 412 16.68 -3.24 -18.10
C LYS A 412 15.28 -3.81 -18.28
N LYS A 413 14.58 -3.48 -19.37
CA LYS A 413 13.18 -3.86 -19.58
C LYS A 413 13.04 -4.84 -20.73
N MET A 414 12.23 -5.88 -20.52
CA MET A 414 11.66 -6.69 -21.59
C MET A 414 10.26 -6.18 -21.91
N LEU A 415 9.97 -6.00 -23.19
CA LEU A 415 8.68 -5.56 -23.69
C LEU A 415 8.12 -6.59 -24.66
N ILE A 416 6.81 -6.72 -24.70
CA ILE A 416 6.07 -7.47 -25.71
C ILE A 416 5.06 -6.50 -26.34
N ASN A 417 5.10 -6.31 -27.66
CA ASN A 417 4.28 -5.32 -28.39
C ASN A 417 4.38 -3.90 -27.80
N GLY A 418 5.57 -3.52 -27.34
CA GLY A 418 5.80 -2.22 -26.72
C GLY A 418 5.26 -2.05 -25.29
N ILE A 419 4.65 -3.09 -24.70
CA ILE A 419 4.18 -3.12 -23.31
C ILE A 419 5.24 -3.81 -22.45
N VAL A 420 5.59 -3.21 -21.30
CA VAL A 420 6.60 -3.78 -20.40
C VAL A 420 6.07 -5.05 -19.73
N VAL A 421 6.86 -6.11 -19.79
CA VAL A 421 6.60 -7.43 -19.17
C VAL A 421 7.56 -7.71 -18.01
N ASP A 422 8.78 -7.16 -18.06
CA ASP A 422 9.80 -7.35 -17.03
C ASP A 422 10.62 -6.07 -16.88
N TYR A 423 10.84 -5.63 -15.63
CA TYR A 423 11.62 -4.42 -15.29
C TYR A 423 13.08 -4.69 -14.89
N ALA A 424 13.48 -5.96 -14.79
CA ALA A 424 14.80 -6.37 -14.30
C ALA A 424 15.62 -7.22 -15.30
N LYS A 425 15.19 -7.30 -16.56
CA LYS A 425 15.83 -8.11 -17.59
C LYS A 425 16.53 -7.28 -18.66
N GLU A 426 17.86 -7.36 -18.68
CA GLU A 426 18.67 -6.98 -19.84
C GLU A 426 18.80 -8.16 -20.81
N LYS A 427 18.96 -7.89 -22.11
CA LYS A 427 19.28 -8.92 -23.10
C LYS A 427 20.64 -9.52 -22.70
N LYS A 428 20.69 -10.83 -22.38
CA LYS A 428 21.96 -11.55 -22.33
C LYS A 428 22.57 -11.51 -23.74
N SER A 429 23.70 -10.83 -23.87
CA SER A 429 24.49 -10.70 -25.10
C SER A 429 24.96 -12.06 -25.61
#